data_AF-A0A8T7BF29-F1
#
_entry.id   AF-A0A8T7BF29-F1
#
_cell.length_a   1.000
_cell.length_b   1.000
_cell.length_c   1.000
_cell.angle_alpha   90.00
_cell.angle_beta   90.00
_cell.angle_gamma   90.00
#
_symmetry.space_group_name_H-M   'P 1'
#
loop_
_entity.id
_entity.type
_entity.pdbx_description
1 polymer ?
#
loop_
_entity_poly.entity_id
_entity_poly.type
_entity_poly.pdbx_seq_one_letter_code
_entity_poly.pdbx_strand_id
1 'polypeptide(L)'
;AWTEVWLGDDGGWVRVDPTSAVSPSRVTQGIESALPDTLINVPPGIFNNGFSRDVWENMSNTFDAINNRWNQWVLGYDRNRQRFFLSQLGLGNLGREELMIGLAVMLIVCLVVICYGMFGRTAIKSDKAKTWYEKFRQRLSSCGIQIYDHEGPQDLAIRAAKQRKDLAAAINEICQTYINVRYKGQLELLNKLEHQIRLFKPAKSPG
;
A
#
# COMPACT_ATOMS: atom_id res chain seq x y z
N ALA A 1 28.47 -1.43 -35.35
CA ALA A 1 29.20 -2.56 -35.98
C ALA A 1 30.28 -1.96 -36.87
N TRP A 2 31.55 -2.21 -36.57
CA TRP A 2 32.70 -1.82 -37.40
C TRP A 2 33.08 -2.95 -38.37
N THR A 3 33.74 -2.62 -39.49
CA THR A 3 34.27 -3.61 -40.45
C THR A 3 35.73 -3.28 -40.77
N GLU A 4 36.58 -4.29 -40.79
CA GLU A 4 38.00 -4.18 -41.12
C GLU A 4 38.22 -4.75 -42.53
N VAL A 5 38.95 -4.02 -43.38
CA VAL A 5 39.24 -4.43 -44.76
C VAL A 5 40.75 -4.46 -44.98
N TRP A 6 41.22 -5.54 -45.61
CA TRP A 6 42.63 -5.79 -45.92
C TRP A 6 42.95 -5.31 -47.34
N LEU A 7 44.01 -4.51 -47.48
CA LEU A 7 44.46 -3.96 -48.76
C LEU A 7 45.90 -4.43 -49.04
N GLY A 8 46.10 -5.71 -49.35
CA GLY A 8 47.42 -6.21 -49.80
C GLY A 8 47.94 -5.47 -51.04
N ASP A 9 49.18 -5.56 -51.48
CA ASP A 9 50.40 -6.14 -50.89
C ASP A 9 51.36 -5.05 -50.35
N ASP A 10 50.94 -3.78 -50.30
CA ASP A 10 51.71 -2.66 -49.70
C ASP A 10 50.88 -1.81 -48.71
N GLY A 11 49.72 -2.29 -48.26
CA GLY A 11 48.81 -1.58 -47.34
C GLY A 11 48.31 -2.47 -46.19
N GLY A 12 48.65 -2.12 -44.95
CA GLY A 12 48.19 -2.86 -43.76
C GLY A 12 46.68 -2.78 -43.52
N TRP A 13 46.21 -3.47 -42.48
CA TRP A 13 44.80 -3.41 -42.03
C TRP A 13 44.38 -1.95 -41.79
N VAL A 14 43.43 -1.46 -42.60
CA VAL A 14 42.87 -0.12 -42.43
C VAL A 14 41.50 -0.24 -41.77
N ARG A 15 41.35 0.43 -40.62
CA ARG A 15 40.04 0.64 -40.01
C ARG A 15 39.30 1.71 -40.78
N VAL A 16 38.21 1.31 -41.43
CA VAL A 16 37.27 2.21 -42.10
C VAL A 16 35.99 2.24 -41.28
N ASP A 17 35.69 3.39 -40.70
CA ASP A 17 34.43 3.61 -40.00
C ASP A 17 33.44 4.34 -40.93
N PRO A 18 32.42 3.66 -41.49
CA PRO A 18 31.46 4.29 -42.38
C PRO A 18 30.44 5.17 -41.64
N THR A 19 30.51 5.30 -40.30
CA THR A 19 29.62 6.22 -39.56
C THR A 19 29.88 7.70 -39.84
N SER A 20 31.01 8.04 -40.47
CA SER A 20 31.32 9.42 -40.86
C SER A 20 30.63 9.88 -42.16
N ALA A 21 29.96 8.97 -42.90
CA ALA A 21 29.44 9.25 -44.24
C ALA A 21 27.90 9.22 -44.36
N VAL A 22 27.15 9.08 -43.27
CA VAL A 22 25.68 9.12 -43.31
C VAL A 22 25.17 10.46 -42.78
N SER A 23 25.16 11.46 -43.69
CA SER A 23 24.21 12.58 -43.71
C SER A 23 24.27 13.64 -42.59
N PRO A 24 24.97 14.77 -42.80
CA PRO A 24 24.98 15.95 -41.92
C PRO A 24 23.63 16.69 -41.74
N SER A 25 22.53 16.25 -42.37
CA SER A 25 21.24 16.97 -42.35
C SER A 25 20.22 16.47 -41.31
N ARG A 26 20.54 15.47 -40.47
CA ARG A 26 19.60 14.87 -39.51
C ARG A 26 19.65 15.44 -38.08
N VAL A 27 20.11 16.68 -37.92
CA VAL A 27 20.10 17.36 -36.61
C VAL A 27 19.18 18.58 -36.59
N THR A 28 18.64 19.01 -37.75
CA THR A 28 17.87 20.27 -37.84
C THR A 28 16.40 20.07 -38.20
N GLN A 29 15.97 18.86 -38.59
CA GLN A 29 14.55 18.51 -38.72
C GLN A 29 14.28 17.31 -37.83
N GLY A 30 13.55 17.56 -36.74
CA GLY A 30 13.24 16.58 -35.71
C GLY A 30 12.64 15.31 -36.30
N ILE A 31 13.02 14.18 -35.70
CA ILE A 31 12.49 12.83 -35.97
C ILE A 31 10.95 12.78 -35.93
N GLU A 32 10.33 13.75 -35.28
CA GLU A 32 8.87 13.94 -35.17
C GLU A 32 8.17 14.17 -36.53
N SER A 33 8.82 14.83 -37.49
CA SER A 33 8.23 15.15 -38.80
C SER A 33 8.16 13.96 -39.77
N ALA A 34 8.83 12.85 -39.45
CA ALA A 34 8.89 11.65 -40.29
C ALA A 34 8.09 10.47 -39.70
N LEU A 35 7.45 10.65 -38.55
CA LEU A 35 6.65 9.64 -37.89
C LEU A 35 5.17 9.85 -38.27
N PRO A 36 4.44 8.83 -38.77
CA PRO A 36 3.00 8.93 -38.93
C PRO A 36 2.33 9.27 -37.58
N ASP A 37 1.29 10.12 -37.60
CA ASP A 37 0.54 10.59 -36.41
C ASP A 37 0.05 9.43 -35.49
N THR A 38 0.02 8.20 -36.01
CA THR A 38 -0.33 6.97 -35.29
C THR A 38 0.74 6.47 -34.32
N LEU A 39 1.98 6.97 -34.40
CA LEU A 39 3.08 6.62 -33.49
C LEU A 39 3.24 7.60 -32.32
N ILE A 40 2.57 8.74 -32.37
CA ILE A 40 2.52 9.69 -31.25
C ILE A 40 1.51 9.12 -30.25
N ASN A 41 1.99 8.78 -29.06
CA ASN A 41 1.22 8.14 -27.99
C ASN A 41 0.27 9.16 -27.31
N VAL A 42 -0.60 9.77 -28.11
CA VAL A 42 -1.61 10.73 -27.68
C VAL A 42 -2.90 9.95 -27.39
N PRO A 43 -3.49 10.08 -26.20
CA PRO A 43 -4.76 9.46 -25.86
C PRO A 43 -5.86 9.81 -26.89
N PRO A 44 -6.74 8.86 -27.28
CA PRO A 44 -7.74 9.04 -28.34
C PRO A 44 -8.68 10.25 -28.17
N GLY A 45 -8.82 10.80 -26.96
CA GLY A 45 -9.67 11.96 -26.66
C GLY A 45 -9.02 13.34 -26.87
N ILE A 46 -7.71 13.41 -27.19
CA ILE A 46 -6.96 14.66 -27.31
C ILE A 46 -6.80 15.13 -28.77
N PHE A 47 -7.11 14.27 -29.75
CA PHE A 47 -6.91 14.52 -31.19
C PHE A 47 -7.75 15.67 -31.79
N ASN A 48 -8.86 16.07 -31.16
CA ASN A 48 -9.83 16.97 -31.79
C ASN A 48 -9.59 18.48 -31.56
N ASN A 49 -8.54 18.86 -30.82
CA ASN A 49 -8.21 20.26 -30.54
C ASN A 49 -6.70 20.48 -30.53
N GLY A 50 -6.16 21.27 -31.47
CA GLY A 50 -4.71 21.52 -31.60
C GLY A 50 -4.06 22.05 -30.32
N PHE A 51 -4.76 22.88 -29.56
CA PHE A 51 -4.30 23.37 -28.26
C PHE A 51 -4.13 22.24 -27.23
N SER A 52 -5.02 21.23 -27.24
CA SER A 52 -4.96 20.10 -26.31
C SER A 52 -3.83 19.13 -26.65
N ARG A 53 -3.51 18.99 -27.95
CA ARG A 53 -2.35 18.22 -28.43
C ARG A 53 -1.03 18.87 -28.01
N ASP A 54 -0.88 20.17 -28.22
CA ASP A 54 0.34 20.91 -27.83
C ASP A 54 0.57 20.85 -26.31
N VAL A 55 -0.49 20.95 -25.49
CA VAL A 55 -0.38 20.80 -24.04
C VAL A 55 0.02 19.37 -23.65
N TRP A 56 -0.52 18.35 -24.31
CA TRP A 56 -0.18 16.95 -24.06
C TRP A 56 1.27 16.64 -24.44
N GLU A 57 1.71 17.09 -25.61
CA GLU A 57 3.09 16.92 -26.08
C GLU A 57 4.08 17.61 -25.14
N ASN A 58 3.79 18.84 -24.68
CA ASN A 58 4.61 19.52 -23.68
C ASN A 58 4.64 18.78 -22.33
N MET A 59 3.52 18.23 -21.87
CA MET A 59 3.48 17.44 -20.64
C MET A 59 4.26 16.13 -20.77
N SER A 60 4.09 15.41 -21.88
CA SER A 60 4.84 14.18 -22.17
C SER A 60 6.33 14.46 -22.23
N ASN A 61 6.74 15.47 -22.98
CA ASN A 61 8.15 15.87 -23.09
C ASN A 61 8.73 16.32 -21.74
N THR A 62 7.94 17.01 -20.91
CA THR A 62 8.35 17.37 -19.54
C THR A 62 8.52 16.13 -18.67
N PHE A 63 7.59 15.18 -18.75
CA PHE A 63 7.66 13.93 -18.01
C PHE A 63 8.86 13.08 -18.45
N ASP A 64 9.11 13.01 -19.75
CA ASP A 64 10.27 12.33 -20.33
C ASP A 64 11.57 13.01 -19.92
N ALA A 65 11.62 14.34 -19.87
CA ALA A 65 12.76 15.08 -19.35
C ALA A 65 13.01 14.80 -17.86
N ILE A 66 11.95 14.74 -17.05
CA ILE A 66 12.05 14.36 -15.63
C ILE A 66 12.56 12.93 -15.49
N ASN A 67 11.99 11.99 -16.24
CA ASN A 67 12.39 10.59 -16.23
C ASN A 67 13.85 10.41 -16.66
N ASN A 68 14.27 11.09 -17.73
CA ASN A 68 15.65 11.09 -18.20
C ASN A 68 16.59 11.69 -17.15
N ARG A 69 16.22 12.79 -16.51
CA ARG A 69 17.01 13.40 -15.43
C ARG A 69 17.11 12.48 -14.22
N TRP A 70 16.03 11.80 -13.86
CA TRP A 70 16.04 10.77 -12.82
C TRP A 70 16.95 9.61 -13.19
N ASN A 71 16.84 9.07 -14.41
CA ASN A 71 17.69 7.99 -14.89
C ASN A 71 19.17 8.38 -14.87
N GLN A 72 19.52 9.56 -15.37
CA GLN A 72 20.89 10.08 -15.30
C GLN A 72 21.36 10.31 -13.86
N TRP A 73 20.46 10.74 -12.97
CA TRP A 73 20.79 10.92 -11.55
C TRP A 73 21.05 9.59 -10.85
N VAL A 74 20.24 8.56 -11.13
CA VAL A 74 20.39 7.20 -10.58
C VAL A 74 21.61 6.50 -11.15
N LEU A 75 21.79 6.51 -12.48
CA LEU A 75 22.94 5.88 -13.14
C LEU A 75 24.25 6.60 -12.79
N GLY A 76 24.20 7.91 -12.60
CA GLY A 76 25.31 8.73 -12.14
C GLY A 76 25.43 8.84 -10.63
N TYR A 77 24.73 7.99 -9.86
CA TYR A 77 24.81 8.02 -8.39
C TYR A 77 26.15 7.45 -7.94
N ASP A 78 27.05 8.33 -7.54
CA ASP A 78 28.40 7.98 -7.07
C ASP A 78 28.60 8.35 -5.59
N ARG A 79 29.72 7.88 -5.02
CA ARG A 79 30.04 8.04 -3.59
C ARG A 79 30.17 9.51 -3.18
N ASN A 80 30.60 10.40 -4.07
CA ASN A 80 30.72 11.84 -3.79
C ASN A 80 29.34 12.50 -3.72
N ARG A 81 28.42 12.14 -4.62
CA ARG A 81 27.02 12.61 -4.57
C ARG A 81 26.29 12.12 -3.32
N GLN A 82 26.49 10.86 -2.94
CA GLN A 82 25.99 10.33 -1.66
C GLN A 82 26.46 11.18 -0.48
N ARG A 83 27.78 11.46 -0.39
CA ARG A 83 28.35 12.26 0.69
C ARG A 83 27.85 13.71 0.68
N PHE A 84 27.75 14.33 -0.49
CA PHE A 84 27.21 15.68 -0.63
C PHE A 84 25.76 15.75 -0.14
N PHE A 85 24.91 14.82 -0.57
CA PHE A 85 23.52 14.74 -0.11
C PHE A 85 23.43 14.52 1.41
N LEU A 86 24.21 13.58 1.96
CA LEU A 86 24.26 13.35 3.39
C LEU A 86 24.77 14.57 4.15
N SER A 87 25.72 15.33 3.60
CA SER A 87 26.23 16.56 4.22
C SER A 87 25.17 17.66 4.30
N GLN A 88 24.29 17.78 3.31
CA GLN A 88 23.14 18.70 3.36
C GLN A 88 22.16 18.35 4.48
N LEU A 89 22.11 17.07 4.87
CA LEU A 89 21.32 16.57 5.99
C LEU A 89 22.08 16.57 7.34
N GLY A 90 23.31 17.07 7.38
CA GLY A 90 24.17 17.04 8.57
C GLY A 90 24.80 15.67 8.88
N LEU A 91 24.66 14.69 7.98
CA LEU A 91 25.15 13.31 8.08
C LEU A 91 26.40 13.05 7.24
N GLY A 92 27.04 14.11 6.71
CA GLY A 92 28.13 14.00 5.73
C GLY A 92 29.40 13.33 6.27
N ASN A 93 29.59 13.35 7.58
CA ASN A 93 30.73 12.73 8.27
C ASN A 93 30.46 11.27 8.69
N LEU A 94 29.25 10.76 8.49
CA LEU A 94 28.92 9.41 8.92
C LEU A 94 29.65 8.36 8.06
N GLY A 95 30.17 7.36 8.74
CA GLY A 95 30.73 6.17 8.12
C GLY A 95 29.66 5.37 7.36
N ARG A 96 30.11 4.45 6.50
CA ARG A 96 29.20 3.52 5.79
C ARG A 96 28.42 2.64 6.76
N GLU A 97 29.07 2.20 7.83
CA GLU A 97 28.45 1.36 8.86
C GLU A 97 27.37 2.12 9.63
N GLU A 98 27.65 3.37 10.03
CA GLU A 98 26.70 4.25 10.71
C GLU A 98 25.47 4.53 9.84
N LEU A 99 25.66 4.71 8.53
CA LEU A 99 24.56 4.90 7.59
C LEU A 99 23.67 3.64 7.47
N MET A 100 24.29 2.45 7.40
CA MET A 100 23.54 1.19 7.34
C MET A 100 22.73 0.95 8.62
N ILE A 101 23.35 1.22 9.79
CA ILE A 101 22.67 1.12 11.08
C ILE A 101 21.53 2.13 11.14
N GLY A 102 21.75 3.39 10.72
CA GLY A 102 20.72 4.43 10.70
C GLY A 102 19.53 4.04 9.82
N LEU A 103 19.77 3.49 8.63
CA LEU A 103 18.71 2.99 7.74
C LEU A 103 17.95 1.80 8.35
N ALA A 104 18.65 0.85 8.97
CA ALA A 104 18.01 -0.29 9.63
C ALA A 104 17.15 0.15 10.81
N VAL A 105 17.65 1.07 11.65
CA VAL A 105 16.89 1.65 12.77
C VAL A 105 15.67 2.41 12.25
N MET A 106 15.82 3.23 11.20
CA MET A 106 14.70 3.96 10.60
C MET A 106 13.63 3.01 10.07
N LEU A 107 14.03 1.93 9.37
CA LEU A 107 13.11 0.90 8.89
C LEU A 107 12.35 0.23 10.05
N ILE A 108 13.06 -0.16 11.10
CA ILE A 108 12.45 -0.77 12.29
C ILE A 108 11.45 0.19 12.95
N VAL A 109 11.81 1.46 13.11
CA VAL A 109 10.92 2.49 13.68
C VAL A 109 9.67 2.64 12.81
N CYS A 110 9.80 2.73 11.49
CA CYS A 110 8.65 2.79 10.58
C CYS A 110 7.74 1.58 10.72
N LEU A 111 8.32 0.36 10.76
CA LEU A 111 7.55 -0.87 10.95
C LEU A 111 6.82 -0.88 12.30
N VAL A 112 7.47 -0.47 13.39
CA VAL A 112 6.85 -0.37 14.71
C VAL A 112 5.70 0.62 14.71
N VAL A 113 5.86 1.80 14.09
CA VAL A 113 4.80 2.82 13.99
C VAL A 113 3.61 2.30 13.19
N ILE A 114 3.85 1.63 12.06
CA ILE A 114 2.80 1.02 11.23
C ILE A 114 2.07 -0.07 12.01
N CYS A 115 2.82 -0.99 12.64
CA CYS A 115 2.24 -2.05 13.47
C CYS A 115 1.40 -1.45 14.62
N TYR A 116 1.91 -0.44 15.32
CA TYR A 116 1.17 0.22 16.38
C TYR A 116 -0.10 0.92 15.87
N GLY A 117 -0.02 1.59 14.71
CA GLY A 117 -1.16 2.23 14.07
C GLY A 117 -2.25 1.25 13.64
N MET A 118 -1.87 0.10 13.07
CA MET A 118 -2.80 -0.93 12.60
C MET A 118 -3.40 -1.76 13.75
N PHE A 119 -2.57 -2.18 14.72
CA PHE A 119 -2.98 -3.14 15.74
C PHE A 119 -3.36 -2.49 17.07
N GLY A 120 -2.78 -1.33 17.42
CA GLY A 120 -3.00 -0.70 18.73
C GLY A 120 -4.45 -0.26 18.96
N ARG A 121 -5.12 0.32 17.94
CA ARG A 121 -6.51 0.79 18.07
C ARG A 121 -7.52 -0.37 18.10
N THR A 122 -7.26 -1.40 17.29
CA THR A 122 -8.15 -2.55 17.15
C THR A 122 -8.08 -3.47 18.38
N ALA A 123 -6.88 -3.70 18.92
CA ALA A 123 -6.69 -4.55 20.09
C ALA A 123 -7.36 -3.99 21.35
N ILE A 124 -7.18 -2.70 21.66
CA ILE A 124 -7.70 -2.10 22.91
C ILE A 124 -9.23 -2.06 22.94
N LYS A 125 -9.88 -1.65 21.84
CA LYS A 125 -11.35 -1.59 21.79
C LYS A 125 -11.98 -2.97 21.66
N SER A 126 -11.29 -3.91 21.02
CA SER A 126 -11.71 -5.31 20.98
C SER A 126 -11.69 -5.97 22.35
N ASP A 127 -10.80 -5.55 23.26
CA ASP A 127 -10.73 -6.12 24.61
C ASP A 127 -11.94 -5.69 25.45
N LYS A 128 -12.36 -4.42 25.33
CA LYS A 128 -13.63 -3.94 25.93
C LYS A 128 -14.85 -4.74 25.46
N ALA A 129 -14.89 -5.11 24.17
CA ALA A 129 -15.97 -5.94 23.63
C ALA A 129 -16.01 -7.33 24.30
N LYS A 130 -14.83 -7.91 24.58
CA LYS A 130 -14.70 -9.19 25.29
C LYS A 130 -15.23 -9.08 26.73
N THR A 131 -14.83 -8.05 27.47
CA THR A 131 -15.33 -7.82 28.84
C THR A 131 -16.86 -7.71 28.89
N TRP A 132 -17.46 -6.99 27.93
CA TRP A 132 -18.91 -6.88 27.83
C TRP A 132 -19.56 -8.22 27.49
N TYR A 133 -18.97 -8.98 26.57
CA TYR A 133 -19.44 -10.31 26.22
C TYR A 133 -19.37 -11.31 27.39
N GLU A 134 -18.34 -11.24 28.24
CA GLU A 134 -18.26 -12.05 29.47
C GLU A 134 -19.39 -11.72 30.46
N LYS A 135 -19.74 -10.43 30.62
CA LYS A 135 -20.92 -10.03 31.41
C LYS A 135 -22.21 -10.58 30.82
N PHE A 136 -22.34 -10.61 29.50
CA PHE A 136 -23.48 -11.22 28.83
C PHE A 136 -23.54 -12.74 29.07
N ARG A 137 -22.41 -13.46 28.95
CA ARG A 137 -22.31 -14.88 29.34
C ARG A 137 -22.77 -15.11 30.78
N GLN A 138 -22.32 -14.28 31.73
CA GLN A 138 -22.72 -14.40 33.14
C GLN A 138 -24.23 -14.20 33.36
N ARG A 139 -24.87 -13.28 32.62
CA ARG A 139 -26.32 -13.06 32.69
C ARG A 139 -27.11 -14.23 32.11
N LEU A 140 -26.66 -14.82 31.00
CA LEU A 140 -27.28 -16.03 30.44
C LEU A 140 -27.18 -17.21 31.42
N SER A 141 -26.01 -17.40 32.05
CA SER A 141 -25.82 -18.42 33.09
C SER A 141 -26.77 -18.21 34.26
N SER A 142 -26.99 -16.96 34.67
CA SER A 142 -27.95 -16.62 35.74
C SER A 142 -29.40 -16.96 35.39
N CYS A 143 -29.73 -17.12 34.10
CA CYS A 143 -31.06 -17.51 33.62
C CYS A 143 -31.25 -19.01 33.44
N GLY A 144 -30.28 -19.83 33.86
CA GLY A 144 -30.34 -21.28 33.73
C GLY A 144 -29.81 -21.82 32.40
N ILE A 145 -29.11 -20.99 31.61
CA ILE A 145 -28.43 -21.43 30.39
C ILE A 145 -27.01 -21.85 30.77
N GLN A 146 -26.73 -23.15 30.76
CA GLN A 146 -25.36 -23.64 30.97
C GLN A 146 -24.44 -23.13 29.87
N ILE A 147 -23.25 -22.67 30.22
CA ILE A 147 -22.26 -22.15 29.26
C ILE A 147 -21.08 -23.10 29.20
N TYR A 148 -20.66 -23.44 27.98
CA TYR A 148 -19.50 -24.27 27.72
C TYR A 148 -18.34 -23.41 27.18
N ASP A 149 -17.11 -23.82 27.48
CA ASP A 149 -15.92 -23.10 27.03
C ASP A 149 -15.49 -23.44 25.60
N HIS A 150 -15.94 -24.58 25.08
CA HIS A 150 -15.69 -25.00 23.70
C HIS A 150 -16.71 -24.43 22.70
N GLU A 151 -17.71 -23.68 23.17
CA GLU A 151 -18.80 -23.17 22.34
C GLU A 151 -18.49 -21.75 21.86
N GLY A 152 -18.60 -21.53 20.54
CA GLY A 152 -18.43 -20.21 19.95
C GLY A 152 -19.60 -19.29 20.26
N PRO A 153 -19.46 -17.96 20.05
CA PRO A 153 -20.54 -17.01 20.36
C PRO A 153 -21.84 -17.30 19.62
N GLN A 154 -21.73 -17.70 18.35
CA GLN A 154 -22.89 -17.98 17.49
C GLN A 154 -23.60 -19.27 17.90
N ASP A 155 -22.85 -20.32 18.26
CA ASP A 155 -23.41 -21.59 18.74
C ASP A 155 -24.15 -21.39 20.07
N LEU A 156 -23.53 -20.66 21.00
CA LEU A 156 -24.15 -20.25 22.27
C LEU A 156 -25.47 -19.51 22.02
N ALA A 157 -25.49 -18.57 21.09
CA ALA A 157 -26.69 -17.79 20.77
C ALA A 157 -27.81 -18.67 20.21
N ILE A 158 -27.49 -19.57 19.27
CA ILE A 158 -28.46 -20.50 18.67
C ILE A 158 -29.06 -21.41 19.76
N ARG A 159 -28.23 -21.97 20.63
CA ARG A 159 -28.70 -22.86 21.71
C ARG A 159 -29.50 -22.11 22.76
N ALA A 160 -29.01 -20.97 23.23
CA ALA A 160 -29.68 -20.11 24.21
C ALA A 160 -31.04 -19.63 23.70
N ALA A 161 -31.13 -19.23 22.43
CA ALA A 161 -32.38 -18.82 21.78
C ALA A 161 -33.40 -19.96 21.67
N LYS A 162 -32.95 -21.21 21.50
CA LYS A 162 -33.84 -22.40 21.52
C LYS A 162 -34.39 -22.66 22.92
N GLN A 163 -33.58 -22.48 23.96
CA GLN A 163 -33.98 -22.73 25.36
C GLN A 163 -34.89 -21.62 25.91
N ARG A 164 -34.60 -20.35 25.60
CA ARG A 164 -35.38 -19.18 26.00
C ARG A 164 -35.84 -18.40 24.77
N LYS A 165 -36.95 -18.86 24.18
CA LYS A 165 -37.54 -18.25 22.96
C LYS A 165 -37.98 -16.80 23.18
N ASP A 166 -38.36 -16.45 24.40
CA ASP A 166 -38.70 -15.08 24.83
C ASP A 166 -37.53 -14.09 24.70
N LEU A 167 -36.28 -14.58 24.82
CA LEU A 167 -35.07 -13.77 24.73
C LEU A 167 -34.33 -13.94 23.40
N ALA A 168 -34.82 -14.79 22.50
CA ALA A 168 -34.12 -15.20 21.29
C ALA A 168 -33.68 -14.03 20.41
N ALA A 169 -34.55 -13.04 20.19
CA ALA A 169 -34.23 -11.87 19.38
C ALA A 169 -33.08 -11.04 19.98
N ALA A 170 -33.15 -10.75 21.29
CA ALA A 170 -32.13 -9.99 21.99
C ALA A 170 -30.78 -10.73 22.04
N ILE A 171 -30.78 -12.03 22.29
CA ILE A 171 -29.58 -12.88 22.33
C ILE A 171 -28.88 -12.86 20.97
N ASN A 172 -29.63 -13.05 19.88
CA ASN A 172 -29.07 -13.06 18.53
C ASN A 172 -28.52 -11.69 18.13
N GLU A 173 -29.22 -10.60 18.47
CA GLU A 173 -28.76 -9.24 18.15
C GLU A 173 -27.48 -8.87 18.90
N ILE A 174 -27.40 -9.17 20.21
CA ILE A 174 -26.20 -8.95 21.03
C ILE A 174 -25.02 -9.75 20.47
N CYS A 175 -25.25 -11.03 20.15
CA CYS A 175 -24.20 -11.89 19.64
C CYS A 175 -23.67 -11.43 18.27
N GLN A 176 -24.55 -11.08 17.34
CA GLN A 176 -24.12 -10.51 16.05
C GLN A 176 -23.34 -9.21 16.23
N THR A 177 -23.79 -8.33 17.13
CA THR A 177 -23.09 -7.07 17.42
C THR A 177 -21.69 -7.35 17.98
N TYR A 178 -21.55 -8.31 18.90
CA TYR A 178 -20.25 -8.74 19.40
C TYR A 178 -19.35 -9.29 18.28
N ILE A 179 -19.88 -10.17 17.41
CA ILE A 179 -19.13 -10.74 16.29
C ILE A 179 -18.63 -9.65 15.34
N ASN A 180 -19.49 -8.67 15.02
CA ASN A 180 -19.13 -7.56 14.16
C ASN A 180 -18.05 -6.65 14.78
N VAL A 181 -18.10 -6.40 16.09
CA VAL A 181 -17.06 -5.62 16.78
C VAL A 181 -15.74 -6.41 16.86
N ARG A 182 -15.79 -7.69 17.25
CA ARG A 182 -14.60 -8.50 17.56
C ARG A 182 -13.91 -9.05 16.32
N TYR A 183 -14.66 -9.59 15.36
CA TYR A 183 -14.10 -10.30 14.20
C TYR A 183 -14.13 -9.45 12.93
N LYS A 184 -15.05 -8.48 12.80
CA LYS A 184 -15.11 -7.57 11.64
C LYS A 184 -14.51 -6.19 11.89
N GLY A 185 -14.00 -5.92 13.09
CA GLY A 185 -13.34 -4.65 13.43
C GLY A 185 -14.28 -3.43 13.43
N GLN A 186 -15.60 -3.61 13.52
CA GLN A 186 -16.58 -2.51 13.53
C GLN A 186 -16.69 -1.87 14.92
N LEU A 187 -15.66 -1.12 15.32
CA LEU A 187 -15.52 -0.56 16.67
C LEU A 187 -16.58 0.50 17.02
N GLU A 188 -17.25 1.08 16.03
CA GLU A 188 -18.41 2.00 16.18
C GLU A 188 -19.55 1.33 16.96
N LEU A 189 -19.73 0.02 16.80
CA LEU A 189 -20.80 -0.75 17.42
C LEU A 189 -20.54 -1.11 18.89
N LEU A 190 -19.36 -0.78 19.43
CA LEU A 190 -19.01 -1.09 20.82
C LEU A 190 -19.96 -0.42 21.82
N ASN A 191 -20.34 0.84 21.58
CA ASN A 191 -21.28 1.57 22.42
C ASN A 191 -22.69 0.95 22.35
N LYS A 192 -23.10 0.48 21.16
CA LYS A 192 -24.35 -0.23 20.96
C LYS A 192 -24.34 -1.56 21.74
N LEU A 193 -23.27 -2.33 21.66
CA LEU A 193 -23.09 -3.59 22.39
C LEU A 193 -23.21 -3.38 23.90
N GLU A 194 -22.51 -2.36 24.43
CA GLU A 194 -22.58 -1.99 25.84
C GLU A 194 -24.01 -1.65 26.27
N HIS A 195 -24.71 -0.84 25.50
CA HIS A 195 -26.09 -0.44 25.80
C HIS A 195 -27.04 -1.65 25.80
N GLN A 196 -26.96 -2.50 24.78
CA GLN A 196 -27.78 -3.71 24.69
C GLN A 196 -27.55 -4.64 25.89
N ILE A 197 -26.29 -4.90 26.24
CA ILE A 197 -25.96 -5.78 27.36
C ILE A 197 -26.38 -5.16 28.69
N ARG A 198 -26.31 -3.83 28.86
CA ARG A 198 -26.83 -3.15 30.07
C ARG A 198 -28.34 -3.35 30.22
N LEU A 199 -29.11 -3.18 29.15
CA LEU A 199 -30.57 -3.36 29.12
C LEU A 199 -30.99 -4.82 29.27
N PHE A 200 -30.16 -5.77 28.83
CA PHE A 200 -30.44 -7.19 28.90
C PHE A 200 -30.38 -7.70 30.34
N LYS A 201 -31.47 -7.53 31.10
CA LYS A 201 -31.66 -8.02 32.47
C LYS A 201 -32.76 -9.11 32.50
N PRO A 202 -32.47 -10.30 31.97
CA PRO A 202 -33.45 -11.37 31.95
C PRO A 202 -33.80 -11.86 33.36
N ALA A 203 -35.09 -12.10 33.61
CA ALA A 203 -35.55 -12.72 34.84
C ALA A 203 -35.10 -14.18 34.92
N LYS A 204 -34.85 -14.65 36.15
CA LYS A 204 -34.55 -16.06 36.43
C LYS A 204 -35.72 -16.91 35.92
N SER A 205 -35.44 -18.01 35.22
CA SER A 205 -36.50 -18.87 34.69
C SER A 205 -37.41 -19.29 35.84
N PRO A 206 -38.75 -19.20 35.70
CA PRO A 206 -39.64 -19.92 36.61
C PRO A 206 -39.28 -21.40 36.45
N GLY A 207 -38.93 -22.03 37.57
CA GLY A 207 -38.64 -23.46 37.64
C GLY A 207 -39.92 -24.27 37.50
#